data_AF-A0A931VYZ5-F1
#
_entry.id   AF-A0A931VYZ5-F1
#
_cell.length_a   1.000
_cell.length_b   1.000
_cell.length_c   1.000
_cell.angle_alpha   90.00
_cell.angle_beta   90.00
_cell.angle_gamma   90.00
#
_symmetry.space_group_name_H-M   'P 1'
#
loop_
_entity.id
_entity.type
_entity.pdbx_description
1 polymer ?
#
loop_
_entity_poly.entity_id
_entity_poly.type
_entity_poly.pdbx_seq_one_letter_code
_entity_poly.pdbx_strand_id
1 'polypeptide(L)' 'MHKLAFILLVIGGLNWGLTALVGGWSLANFVGSSIATIIYVLVGLSAIYEVFSHKGRCRHCMSQGM' A
#
# COMPACT_ATOMS: atom_id res chain seq x y z
N MET A 1 10.19 -7.13 13.84
CA MET A 1 8.79 -6.99 13.41
C MET A 1 8.58 -6.05 12.21
N HIS A 2 9.48 -5.08 11.91
CA HIS A 2 9.33 -4.14 10.78
C HIS A 2 9.20 -4.78 9.38
N LYS A 3 9.94 -5.87 9.08
CA LYS A 3 9.94 -6.49 7.74
C LYS A 3 8.60 -7.13 7.38
N LEU A 4 7.95 -7.80 8.33
CA LEU A 4 6.67 -8.48 8.13
C LEU A 4 5.53 -7.49 7.88
N ALA A 5 5.41 -6.45 8.72
CA ALA A 5 4.40 -5.42 8.54
C ALA A 5 4.56 -4.69 7.19
N PHE A 6 5.81 -4.42 6.78
CA PHE A 6 6.11 -3.81 5.48
C PHE A 6 5.70 -4.70 4.32
N ILE A 7 6.03 -6.00 4.38
CA ILE A 7 5.64 -6.97 3.35
C ILE A 7 4.11 -7.08 3.26
N LEU A 8 3.40 -7.16 4.39
CA LEU A 8 1.93 -7.17 4.40
C LEU A 8 1.33 -5.88 3.85
N LEU A 9 1.92 -4.71 4.16
CA LEU A 9 1.47 -3.42 3.65
C LEU A 9 1.67 -3.32 2.14
N VAL A 10 2.81 -3.78 1.62
CA VAL A 10 3.09 -3.78 0.17
C VAL A 10 2.15 -4.74 -0.55
N ILE A 11 1.98 -5.97 -0.06
CA ILE A 11 1.09 -6.97 -0.68
C ILE A 11 -0.37 -6.47 -0.64
N GLY A 12 -0.84 -6.02 0.52
CA GLY A 12 -2.20 -5.53 0.71
C GLY A 12 -2.47 -4.24 -0.07
N GLY A 13 -1.59 -3.26 0.05
CA GLY A 13 -1.75 -1.96 -0.58
C GLY A 13 -1.64 -1.99 -2.11
N LEU A 14 -0.74 -2.81 -2.66
CA LEU A 14 -0.63 -2.99 -4.12
C LEU A 14 -1.82 -3.78 -4.68
N ASN A 15 -2.31 -4.80 -3.96
CA ASN A 15 -3.55 -5.51 -4.32
C ASN A 15 -4.76 -4.57 -4.32
N TRP A 16 -4.85 -3.69 -3.33
CA TRP A 16 -5.91 -2.68 -3.23
C TRP A 16 -5.81 -1.63 -4.35
N GLY A 17 -4.61 -1.17 -4.68
CA GLY A 17 -4.40 -0.29 -5.84
C GLY A 17 -4.78 -0.95 -7.17
N LEU A 18 -4.43 -2.22 -7.35
CA LEU A 18 -4.82 -2.98 -8.55
C LEU A 18 -6.33 -3.23 -8.60
N THR A 19 -6.96 -3.45 -7.45
CA THR A 19 -8.42 -3.54 -7.31
C THR A 19 -9.12 -2.26 -7.77
N ALA A 20 -8.52 -1.08 -7.51
CA ALA A 20 -9.01 0.21 -8.04
C ALA A 20 -8.98 0.28 -9.57
N LEU A 21 -7.88 -0.20 -10.17
CA LEU A 21 -7.65 -0.14 -11.62
C LEU A 21 -8.47 -1.18 -12.40
N VAL A 22 -8.68 -2.36 -11.82
CA VAL A 22 -9.38 -3.49 -12.46
C VAL A 22 -10.88 -3.51 -12.11
N GLY A 23 -11.35 -2.64 -11.22
CA GLY A 23 -12.77 -2.50 -10.88
C GLY A 23 -13.30 -3.58 -9.94
N GLY A 24 -12.52 -3.98 -8.94
CA GLY A 24 -12.91 -5.03 -8.00
C GLY A 24 -13.95 -4.58 -6.96
N TRP A 25 -14.96 -5.43 -6.77
CA TRP A 25 -16.29 -5.12 -6.22
C TRP A 25 -16.40 -5.00 -4.69
N SER A 26 -15.31 -4.82 -3.93
CA SER A 26 -15.37 -5.11 -2.48
C SER A 26 -15.78 -3.94 -1.57
N LEU A 27 -15.23 -2.73 -1.75
CA LEU A 27 -15.56 -1.56 -0.91
C LEU A 27 -16.56 -0.60 -1.57
N ALA A 28 -16.65 -0.62 -2.90
CA ALA A 28 -17.58 0.18 -3.70
C ALA A 28 -19.05 -0.10 -3.36
N ASN A 29 -19.36 -1.33 -2.94
CA ASN A 29 -20.71 -1.73 -2.52
C ASN A 29 -21.13 -1.17 -1.16
N PHE A 30 -20.19 -0.81 -0.29
CA PHE A 30 -20.48 -0.34 1.07
C PHE A 30 -20.47 1.19 1.21
N VAL A 31 -19.62 1.88 0.43
CA VAL A 31 -19.36 3.33 0.57
C VAL A 31 -19.76 4.12 -0.69
N GLY A 32 -20.04 3.44 -1.79
CA GLY A 32 -20.27 4.04 -3.11
C GLY A 32 -19.02 3.99 -3.98
N SER A 33 -19.23 3.73 -5.28
CA SER A 33 -18.17 3.42 -6.26
C SER A 33 -17.10 4.51 -6.38
N SER A 34 -17.49 5.79 -6.34
CA SER A 34 -16.57 6.92 -6.50
C SER A 34 -15.61 7.09 -5.32
N ILE A 35 -16.11 6.98 -4.08
CA ILE A 35 -15.31 7.16 -2.87
C ILE A 35 -14.38 5.97 -2.64
N ALA A 36 -14.86 4.75 -2.90
CA ALA A 36 -14.04 3.55 -2.79
C ALA A 36 -12.84 3.59 -3.74
N THR A 37 -13.04 4.05 -4.99
CA THR A 37 -11.96 4.19 -5.98
C THR A 37 -10.87 5.15 -5.49
N ILE A 38 -11.26 6.29 -4.89
CA ILE A 38 -10.33 7.26 -4.32
C ILE A 38 -9.48 6.60 -3.23
N ILE A 39 -10.12 5.91 -2.26
CA ILE A 39 -9.41 5.24 -1.16
C ILE A 39 -8.43 4.20 -1.71
N TYR A 40 -8.85 3.37 -2.65
CA TYR A 40 -7.99 2.34 -3.24
C TYR A 40 -6.76 2.93 -3.96
N VAL A 41 -6.94 4.03 -4.70
CA VAL A 41 -5.83 4.74 -5.36
C VAL A 41 -4.88 5.36 -4.32
N LEU A 42 -5.41 6.00 -3.27
CA LEU A 42 -4.58 6.56 -2.19
C LEU A 42 -3.79 5.49 -1.44
N VAL A 43 -4.41 4.35 -1.15
CA VAL A 43 -3.76 3.20 -0.48
C VAL A 43 -2.67 2.60 -1.36
N GLY A 44 -2.95 2.39 -2.66
CA GLY A 44 -1.96 1.90 -3.63
C GLY A 44 -0.77 2.85 -3.77
N LEU A 45 -1.02 4.16 -3.90
CA LEU A 45 0.03 5.18 -3.95
C LEU A 45 0.84 5.24 -2.66
N SER A 46 0.21 5.08 -1.49
CA SER A 46 0.89 5.05 -0.21
C SER A 46 1.81 3.84 -0.09
N ALA A 47 1.38 2.67 -0.55
CA ALA A 47 2.23 1.47 -0.58
C ALA A 47 3.45 1.64 -1.51
N ILE A 48 3.25 2.23 -2.70
CA ILE A 48 4.35 2.55 -3.62
C ILE A 48 5.30 3.56 -2.97
N TYR A 49 4.77 4.62 -2.37
CA TYR A 49 5.57 5.64 -1.68
C TYR A 49 6.38 5.03 -0.52
N GLU A 50 5.78 4.14 0.26
CA GLU A 50 6.48 3.43 1.33
C GLU A 50 7.62 2.57 0.76
N VAL A 51 7.40 1.85 -0.36
CA VAL A 51 8.46 1.07 -1.04
C VAL A 51 9.67 1.93 -1.40
N PHE A 52 9.45 3.11 -1.98
CA PHE A 52 10.53 3.99 -2.42
C PHE A 52 11.15 4.83 -1.28
N SER A 53 10.35 5.22 -0.29
CA SER A 53 10.79 6.11 0.80
C SER A 53 11.39 5.34 2.00
N HIS A 54 11.03 4.07 2.18
CA HIS A 54 11.42 3.29 3.37
C HIS A 54 12.94 3.04 3.47
N LYS A 55 13.64 2.89 2.34
CA LYS A 55 15.09 2.61 2.32
C LYS A 55 15.93 3.76 2.89
N GLY A 56 15.47 5.01 2.78
CA GLY A 56 16.18 6.20 3.27
C GLY A 56 15.77 6.66 4.68
N ARG A 57 14.59 6.28 5.17
CA ARG A 57 14.03 6.80 6.42
C ARG A 57 14.22 5.88 7.62
N CYS A 58 14.51 4.60 7.41
CA CYS A 58 14.63 3.64 8.51
C CYS A 58 16.09 3.50 8.98
N ARG A 59 16.46 4.24 10.05
CA ARG A 59 17.79 4.13 10.73
C ARG A 59 18.10 2.70 11.20
N HIS A 60 17.08 1.88 11.48
CA HIS A 60 17.23 0.48 11.90
C HIS A 60 17.51 -0.49 10.75
N CYS A 61 17.19 -0.13 9.50
CA CYS A 61 17.53 -0.93 8.30
C CYS A 61 18.88 -0.52 7.70
N MET A 62 19.34 0.72 7.92
CA MET A 62 20.68 1.16 7.49
C MET A 62 21.82 0.47 8.25
N SER A 63 21.61 0.03 9.49
CA SER A 63 22.63 -0.66 10.30
C SER A 63 22.77 -2.17 9.96
N GLN A 64 21.94 -2.73 9.06
CA GLN A 64 22.03 -4.12 8.60
C GLN A 64 22.60 -4.25 7.18
N GLY A 65 23.42 -3.29 6.75
CA GLY A 65 24.07 -3.31 5.44
C GLY A 65 25.53 -2.91 5.52
N MET A 66 26.34 -3.86 6.01
CA MET A 66 27.82 -3.90 6.05
C MET A 66 28.49 -3.04 7.11
#